data_AF-A0A1G6NX18-F1
#
_entry.id   AF-A0A1G6NX18-F1
#
_cell.length_a   1.000
_cell.length_b   1.000
_cell.length_c   1.000
_cell.angle_alpha   90.00
_cell.angle_beta   90.00
_cell.angle_gamma   90.00
#
_symmetry.space_group_name_H-M   'P 1'
#
loop_
_entity.id
_entity.type
_entity.pdbx_description
1 polymer ?
#
loop_
_entity_poly.entity_id
_entity_poly.type
_entity_poly.pdbx_seq_one_letter_code
_entity_poly.pdbx_strand_id
1 'polypeptide(L)'
;MPRYANGQAPLSALVKLSDQHYLPEGTAARWRELQRLAWEKYGVWLIISPGWNAYRPLSIQYEYRAELGIWAAVPGYSSHGLNFNGRDCAAIDVYNWASLGWGRFVALCRLVGFTVDFVSPQELWHIGDFDPWSVPTFAAITINPETTKLPEPEEADDMPINFRSTTGGVSFTMVPGICITRHYNETAAANTNYFNTGKQWPGENARQEDREKAGERQLTDAGILMLLKQYGFAWASRDIARLPMDGETLYADHILQQRGVEIAS
;
A
#
# COMPACT_ATOMS: atom_id res chain seq x y z
N MET A 1 14.67 18.29 -24.69
CA MET A 1 14.53 19.17 -23.50
C MET A 1 13.20 18.87 -22.84
N PRO A 2 13.10 18.97 -21.50
CA PRO A 2 11.85 18.74 -20.78
C PRO A 2 10.84 19.84 -21.12
N ARG A 3 9.55 19.49 -21.18
CA ARG A 3 8.47 20.42 -21.53
C ARG A 3 8.28 21.52 -20.48
N TYR A 4 8.46 21.16 -19.21
CA TYR A 4 8.40 22.07 -18.08
C TYR A 4 9.64 21.95 -17.20
N ALA A 5 10.00 23.03 -16.52
CA ALA A 5 10.97 22.95 -15.44
C ALA A 5 10.42 22.06 -14.31
N ASN A 6 11.34 21.43 -13.57
CA ASN A 6 10.99 20.46 -12.54
C ASN A 6 10.06 21.06 -11.47
N GLY A 7 8.88 20.46 -11.31
CA GLY A 7 7.86 20.91 -10.37
C GLY A 7 7.12 22.18 -10.79
N GLN A 8 7.25 22.62 -12.05
CA GLN A 8 6.67 23.89 -12.55
C GLN A 8 5.63 23.72 -13.67
N ALA A 9 5.15 22.50 -13.93
CA ALA A 9 4.01 22.31 -14.82
C ALA A 9 2.73 22.89 -14.19
N PRO A 10 1.92 23.67 -14.93
CA PRO A 10 0.64 24.13 -14.40
C PRO A 10 -0.30 22.94 -14.23
N LEU A 11 -1.06 22.88 -13.13
CA LEU A 11 -2.01 21.78 -12.89
C LEU A 11 -3.04 21.63 -14.01
N SER A 12 -3.38 22.73 -14.71
CA SER A 12 -4.29 22.72 -15.87
C SER A 12 -3.74 21.96 -17.08
N ALA A 13 -2.44 21.65 -17.12
CA ALA A 13 -1.84 20.80 -18.14
C ALA A 13 -1.85 19.32 -17.77
N LEU A 14 -2.41 18.96 -16.60
CA LEU A 14 -2.41 17.61 -16.05
C LEU A 14 -3.83 17.09 -15.88
N VAL A 15 -3.97 15.77 -15.95
CA VAL A 15 -5.19 15.05 -15.64
C VAL A 15 -5.24 14.81 -14.14
N LYS A 16 -6.26 15.35 -13.45
CA LYS A 16 -6.55 15.03 -12.05
C LYS A 16 -7.17 13.63 -11.97
N LEU A 17 -6.53 12.71 -11.26
CA LEU A 17 -7.05 11.37 -10.98
C LEU A 17 -7.69 11.28 -9.59
N SER A 18 -7.10 11.97 -8.61
CA SER A 18 -7.58 12.08 -7.23
C SER A 18 -7.13 13.42 -6.65
N ASP A 19 -7.30 13.66 -5.35
CA ASP A 19 -7.11 14.99 -4.76
C ASP A 19 -5.71 15.59 -4.98
N GLN A 20 -4.67 14.76 -4.81
CA GLN A 20 -3.25 15.12 -4.97
C GLN A 20 -2.54 14.32 -6.07
N HIS A 21 -3.28 13.55 -6.86
CA HIS A 21 -2.72 12.76 -7.96
C HIS A 21 -3.05 13.41 -9.29
N TYR A 22 -2.06 14.10 -9.84
CA TYR A 22 -2.10 14.71 -11.16
C TYR A 22 -1.06 14.02 -12.04
N LEU A 23 -1.42 13.71 -13.28
CA LEU A 23 -0.51 13.08 -14.24
C LEU A 23 -0.63 13.73 -15.62
N PRO A 24 0.46 13.80 -16.40
CA PRO A 24 0.39 14.01 -17.84
C PRO A 24 -0.56 13.01 -18.51
N GLU A 25 -1.20 13.39 -19.60
CA GLU A 25 -2.23 12.56 -20.26
C GLU A 25 -1.72 11.18 -20.68
N GLY A 26 -0.48 11.10 -21.19
CA GLY A 26 0.14 9.84 -21.59
C GLY A 26 0.39 8.93 -20.39
N THR A 27 0.94 9.50 -19.31
CA THR A 27 1.17 8.76 -18.06
C THR A 27 -0.13 8.33 -17.41
N ALA A 28 -1.18 9.14 -17.45
CA ALA A 28 -2.51 8.77 -16.94
C ALA A 28 -3.11 7.60 -17.73
N ALA A 29 -2.91 7.54 -19.05
CA ALA A 29 -3.32 6.41 -19.86
C ALA A 29 -2.53 5.13 -19.51
N ARG A 30 -1.20 5.22 -19.36
CA ARG A 30 -0.35 4.10 -18.93
C ARG A 30 -0.70 3.59 -17.53
N TRP A 31 -1.00 4.50 -16.61
CA TRP A 31 -1.43 4.15 -15.26
C TRP A 31 -2.74 3.36 -15.26
N ARG A 32 -3.75 3.81 -16.01
CA ARG A 32 -5.03 3.10 -16.13
C ARG A 32 -4.87 1.73 -16.77
N GLU A 33 -4.04 1.61 -17.79
CA GLU A 33 -3.75 0.32 -18.42
C GLU A 33 -3.01 -0.62 -17.46
N LEU A 34 -2.05 -0.10 -16.68
CA LEU A 34 -1.37 -0.86 -15.63
C LEU A 34 -2.38 -1.39 -14.59
N GLN A 35 -3.30 -0.55 -14.12
CA GLN A 35 -4.36 -0.96 -13.19
C GLN A 35 -5.27 -2.04 -13.81
N ARG A 36 -5.69 -1.87 -15.07
CA ARG A 36 -6.51 -2.85 -15.79
C ARG A 36 -5.80 -4.20 -15.90
N LEU A 37 -4.54 -4.21 -16.33
CA LEU A 37 -3.77 -5.45 -16.47
C LEU A 37 -3.51 -6.12 -15.12
N ALA A 38 -3.19 -5.36 -14.07
CA ALA A 38 -3.02 -5.91 -12.73
C ALA A 38 -4.32 -6.55 -12.20
N TRP A 39 -5.45 -5.89 -12.43
CA TRP A 39 -6.77 -6.38 -12.03
C TRP A 39 -7.17 -7.64 -12.81
N GLU A 40 -7.17 -7.58 -14.14
CA GLU A 40 -7.60 -8.70 -14.98
C GLU A 40 -6.68 -9.93 -14.82
N LYS A 41 -5.38 -9.70 -14.64
CA LYS A 41 -4.40 -10.78 -14.58
C LYS A 41 -4.28 -11.39 -13.19
N TYR A 42 -4.30 -10.57 -12.14
CA TYR A 42 -3.94 -10.98 -10.79
C TYR A 42 -5.01 -10.66 -9.73
N GLY A 43 -6.11 -9.99 -10.09
CA GLY A 43 -7.13 -9.55 -9.14
C GLY A 43 -6.65 -8.43 -8.21
N VAL A 44 -5.55 -7.75 -8.54
CA VAL A 44 -4.97 -6.68 -7.71
C VAL A 44 -5.27 -5.32 -8.32
N TRP A 45 -5.98 -4.48 -7.58
CA TRP A 45 -6.18 -3.07 -7.94
C TRP A 45 -5.03 -2.22 -7.40
N LEU A 46 -4.15 -1.74 -8.27
CA LEU A 46 -2.99 -0.93 -7.87
C LEU A 46 -3.41 0.49 -7.47
N ILE A 47 -2.74 1.04 -6.46
CA ILE A 47 -3.07 2.34 -5.86
C ILE A 47 -1.82 3.23 -5.87
N ILE A 48 -1.97 4.50 -6.26
CA ILE A 48 -0.92 5.51 -6.09
C ILE A 48 -0.84 5.87 -4.61
N SER A 49 0.37 5.86 -4.04
CA SER A 49 0.60 6.24 -2.65
C SER A 49 -0.06 7.59 -2.31
N PRO A 50 -0.76 7.71 -1.16
CA PRO A 50 -1.35 8.98 -0.73
C PRO A 50 -0.32 10.12 -0.72
N GLY A 51 -0.76 11.36 -0.90
CA GLY A 51 0.15 12.50 -1.02
C GLY A 51 0.51 12.84 -2.46
N TRP A 52 1.48 13.74 -2.63
CA TRP A 52 1.99 14.16 -3.93
C TRP A 52 3.01 13.17 -4.50
N ASN A 53 2.55 11.94 -4.74
CA ASN A 53 3.35 10.82 -5.23
C ASN A 53 3.05 10.44 -6.69
N ALA A 54 2.42 11.37 -7.41
CA ALA A 54 2.32 11.37 -8.87
C ALA A 54 3.12 12.60 -9.39
N TYR A 55 2.45 13.63 -9.90
CA TYR A 55 3.07 14.96 -10.01
C TYR A 55 3.30 15.59 -8.63
N ARG A 56 4.43 16.28 -8.44
CA ARG A 56 4.74 17.06 -7.23
C ARG A 56 5.20 18.47 -7.60
N PRO A 57 4.44 19.53 -7.21
CA PRO A 57 4.86 20.91 -7.40
C PRO A 57 6.16 21.23 -6.67
N LEU A 58 6.92 22.22 -7.18
CA LEU A 58 8.19 22.62 -6.59
C LEU A 58 8.06 23.08 -5.13
N SER A 59 6.99 23.82 -4.80
CA SER A 59 6.70 24.24 -3.42
C SER A 59 6.55 23.04 -2.48
N ILE A 60 5.82 22.01 -2.90
CA ILE A 60 5.63 20.78 -2.13
C ILE A 60 6.95 20.00 -2.00
N GLN A 61 7.81 20.02 -3.02
CA GLN A 61 9.14 19.41 -2.89
C GLN A 61 10.01 20.10 -1.85
N TYR A 62 9.86 21.42 -1.65
CA TYR A 62 10.51 22.12 -0.53
C TYR A 62 10.00 21.63 0.82
N GLU A 63 8.68 21.45 0.98
CA GLU A 63 8.06 20.91 2.20
C GLU A 63 8.59 19.50 2.50
N TYR A 64 8.54 18.59 1.50
CA TYR A 64 9.05 17.22 1.64
C TYR A 64 10.55 17.20 2.01
N ARG A 65 11.35 18.09 1.43
CA ARG A 65 12.79 18.17 1.74
C ARG A 65 13.03 18.67 3.17
N ALA A 66 12.21 19.60 3.66
CA ALA A 66 12.29 20.08 5.03
C ALA A 66 11.93 18.99 6.05
N GLU A 67 10.92 18.17 5.73
CA GLU A 67 10.42 17.11 6.63
C GLU A 67 11.26 15.83 6.58
N LEU A 68 11.59 15.33 5.38
CA LEU A 68 12.21 14.02 5.17
C LEU A 68 13.73 14.09 5.01
N GLY A 69 14.30 15.30 4.91
CA GLY A 69 15.73 15.51 4.79
C GLY A 69 16.33 14.78 3.58
N ILE A 70 17.33 13.92 3.83
CA ILE A 70 18.05 13.20 2.76
C ILE A 70 17.17 12.20 1.99
N TRP A 71 16.02 11.81 2.54
CA TRP A 71 15.09 10.86 1.92
C TRP A 71 14.19 11.48 0.86
N ALA A 72 14.16 12.82 0.75
CA ALA A 72 13.50 13.51 -0.35
C ALA A 72 14.54 14.12 -1.29
N ALA A 73 14.29 14.05 -2.60
CA ALA A 73 15.16 14.67 -3.60
C ALA A 73 15.36 16.18 -3.35
N VAL A 74 16.48 16.72 -3.84
CA VAL A 74 16.69 18.17 -3.82
C VAL A 74 15.61 18.84 -4.69
N PRO A 75 14.97 19.93 -4.23
CA PRO A 75 14.02 20.70 -5.04
C PRO A 75 14.59 21.04 -6.42
N GLY A 76 13.82 20.76 -7.46
CA GLY A 76 14.25 20.91 -8.85
C GLY A 76 14.84 19.64 -9.50
N TYR A 77 15.02 18.55 -8.74
CA TYR A 77 15.62 17.31 -9.23
C TYR A 77 14.76 16.05 -9.00
N SER A 78 13.53 16.19 -8.50
CA SER A 78 12.63 15.05 -8.27
C SER A 78 11.97 14.58 -9.56
N SER A 79 11.97 13.28 -9.86
CA SER A 79 11.22 12.71 -10.99
C SER A 79 9.70 12.97 -10.92
N HIS A 80 9.12 13.17 -9.73
CA HIS A 80 7.73 13.63 -9.57
C HIS A 80 7.50 15.04 -10.12
N GLY A 81 8.56 15.82 -10.33
CA GLY A 81 8.52 17.15 -10.94
C GLY A 81 8.40 17.16 -12.47
N LEU A 82 8.11 16.02 -13.11
CA LEU A 82 8.02 15.83 -14.57
C LEU A 82 9.34 15.95 -15.33
N ASN A 83 10.48 15.90 -14.62
CA ASN A 83 11.80 16.02 -15.21
C ASN A 83 12.80 15.14 -14.45
N PHE A 84 13.52 14.31 -15.19
CA PHE A 84 14.62 13.50 -14.66
C PHE A 84 15.82 13.59 -15.60
N ASN A 85 16.97 14.01 -15.07
CA ASN A 85 18.23 14.15 -15.82
C ASN A 85 18.10 14.92 -17.15
N GLY A 86 17.33 16.03 -17.15
CA GLY A 86 17.16 16.89 -18.32
C GLY A 86 16.23 16.34 -19.40
N ARG A 87 15.41 15.34 -19.06
CA ARG A 87 14.40 14.74 -19.94
C ARG A 87 13.05 14.76 -19.25
N ASP A 88 11.97 14.81 -20.03
CA ASP A 88 10.63 14.58 -19.50
C ASP A 88 10.57 13.20 -18.82
N CYS A 89 10.07 13.17 -17.60
CA CYS A 89 9.83 11.93 -16.86
C CYS A 89 8.75 12.17 -15.82
N ALA A 90 7.62 11.48 -15.91
CA ALA A 90 6.60 11.51 -14.87
C ALA A 90 6.75 10.27 -13.96
N ALA A 91 6.85 10.48 -12.65
CA ALA A 91 6.94 9.39 -11.69
C ALA A 91 5.62 9.11 -10.96
N ILE A 92 5.47 7.86 -10.51
CA ILE A 92 4.39 7.40 -9.64
C ILE A 92 5.01 6.52 -8.55
N ASP A 93 4.65 6.74 -7.28
CA ASP A 93 4.89 5.75 -6.23
C ASP A 93 3.65 4.88 -6.06
N VAL A 94 3.81 3.57 -6.19
CA VAL A 94 2.71 2.61 -6.09
C VAL A 94 2.69 2.00 -4.70
N TYR A 95 1.59 2.16 -3.96
CA TYR A 95 1.48 1.77 -2.56
C TYR A 95 1.55 0.25 -2.36
N ASN A 96 0.67 -0.47 -3.07
CA ASN A 96 0.46 -1.91 -2.90
C ASN A 96 1.17 -2.74 -3.98
N TRP A 97 2.31 -2.27 -4.50
CA TRP A 97 3.08 -3.00 -5.51
C TRP A 97 3.48 -4.41 -5.02
N ALA A 98 3.75 -4.54 -3.72
CA ALA A 98 4.21 -5.77 -3.09
C ALA A 98 3.21 -6.93 -3.21
N SER A 99 1.90 -6.65 -3.28
CA SER A 99 0.85 -7.67 -3.47
C SER A 99 1.00 -8.46 -4.77
N LEU A 100 1.74 -7.94 -5.75
CA LEU A 100 2.08 -8.67 -6.99
C LEU A 100 3.38 -9.48 -6.88
N GLY A 101 4.27 -9.11 -5.95
CA GLY A 101 5.67 -9.48 -5.97
C GLY A 101 6.46 -8.76 -7.08
N TRP A 102 7.74 -8.50 -6.82
CA TRP A 102 8.58 -7.62 -7.65
C TRP A 102 8.60 -8.02 -9.14
N GLY A 103 8.83 -9.30 -9.45
CA GLY A 103 8.92 -9.76 -10.84
C GLY A 103 7.65 -9.53 -11.67
N ARG A 104 6.46 -9.68 -11.07
CA ARG A 104 5.18 -9.47 -11.76
C ARG A 104 4.90 -7.98 -11.93
N PHE A 105 5.17 -7.19 -10.90
CA PHE A 105 5.03 -5.74 -10.96
C PHE A 105 5.93 -5.13 -12.05
N VAL A 106 7.20 -5.52 -12.11
CA VAL A 106 8.14 -5.09 -13.16
C VAL A 106 7.66 -5.49 -14.56
N ALA A 107 7.17 -6.72 -14.72
CA ALA A 107 6.67 -7.20 -16.00
C ALA A 107 5.47 -6.37 -16.49
N LEU A 108 4.50 -6.08 -15.62
CA LEU A 108 3.35 -5.24 -15.96
C LEU A 108 3.76 -3.81 -16.28
N CYS A 109 4.64 -3.20 -15.48
CA CYS A 109 5.16 -1.86 -15.73
C CYS A 109 5.79 -1.75 -17.12
N ARG A 110 6.67 -2.70 -17.48
CA ARG A 110 7.33 -2.73 -18.79
C ARG A 110 6.35 -2.92 -19.94
N LEU A 111 5.30 -3.72 -19.77
CA LEU A 111 4.28 -3.94 -20.80
C LEU A 111 3.56 -2.65 -21.21
N VAL A 112 3.31 -1.75 -20.24
CA VAL A 112 2.63 -0.48 -20.51
C VAL A 112 3.59 0.69 -20.78
N GLY A 113 4.90 0.44 -20.75
CA GLY A 113 5.93 1.43 -21.04
C GLY A 113 6.50 2.20 -19.84
N PHE A 114 6.20 1.78 -18.61
CA PHE A 114 6.89 2.32 -17.43
C PHE A 114 8.30 1.73 -17.27
N THR A 115 9.20 2.58 -16.80
CA THR A 115 10.55 2.22 -16.34
C THR A 115 10.54 2.05 -14.83
N VAL A 116 11.14 0.96 -14.35
CA VAL A 116 11.39 0.68 -12.93
C VAL A 116 12.89 0.83 -12.65
N ASP A 117 13.26 0.99 -11.38
CA ASP A 117 14.66 0.89 -10.93
C ASP A 117 15.62 1.88 -11.64
N PHE A 118 15.15 3.12 -11.86
CA PHE A 118 15.92 4.16 -12.55
C PHE A 118 16.44 5.26 -11.61
N VAL A 119 16.20 5.13 -10.30
CA VAL A 119 16.65 6.04 -9.24
C VAL A 119 17.67 5.34 -8.33
N SER A 120 18.48 6.11 -7.61
CA SER A 120 19.46 5.60 -6.66
C SER A 120 19.34 6.34 -5.32
N PRO A 121 19.19 5.64 -4.18
CA PRO A 121 19.05 4.18 -4.05
C PRO A 121 17.78 3.65 -4.73
N GLN A 122 17.73 2.33 -4.95
CA GLN A 122 16.57 1.69 -5.55
C GLN A 122 15.33 1.88 -4.67
N GLU A 123 14.24 2.31 -5.30
CA GLU A 123 12.92 2.46 -4.70
C GLU A 123 11.94 1.53 -5.42
N LEU A 124 11.57 0.40 -4.81
CA LEU A 124 10.76 -0.64 -5.45
C LEU A 124 9.32 -0.21 -5.77
N TRP A 125 8.82 0.84 -5.13
CA TRP A 125 7.50 1.42 -5.40
C TRP A 125 7.53 2.45 -6.54
N HIS A 126 8.72 2.92 -6.94
CA HIS A 126 8.88 4.09 -7.80
C HIS A 126 8.99 3.70 -9.28
N ILE A 127 8.02 4.15 -10.08
CA ILE A 127 7.96 3.92 -11.52
C ILE A 127 8.00 5.24 -12.29
N GLY A 128 8.57 5.24 -13.49
CA GLY A 128 8.80 6.43 -14.31
C GLY A 128 8.34 6.26 -15.75
N ASP A 129 7.70 7.27 -16.30
CA ASP A 129 7.30 7.36 -17.70
C ASP A 129 8.14 8.41 -18.41
N PHE A 130 9.05 7.97 -19.28
CA PHE A 130 9.96 8.82 -20.06
C PHE A 130 9.35 9.33 -21.38
N ASP A 131 8.06 9.11 -21.60
CA ASP A 131 7.27 9.71 -22.67
C ASP A 131 5.89 10.19 -22.16
N PRO A 132 5.86 11.07 -21.14
CA PRO A 132 4.68 11.29 -20.32
C PRO A 132 3.55 12.05 -21.03
N TRP A 133 3.89 12.80 -22.08
CA TRP A 133 2.95 13.64 -22.82
C TRP A 133 2.32 12.95 -24.03
N SER A 134 2.78 11.75 -24.39
CA SER A 134 2.28 11.01 -25.54
C SER A 134 1.33 9.92 -25.07
N VAL A 135 0.08 9.97 -25.53
CA VAL A 135 -0.92 8.93 -25.23
C VAL A 135 -0.61 7.70 -26.09
N PRO A 136 -0.19 6.57 -25.49
CA PRO A 136 0.12 5.38 -26.25
C PRO A 136 -1.15 4.72 -26.80
N THR A 137 -1.01 4.02 -27.92
CA THR A 137 -1.98 3.00 -28.33
C THR A 137 -1.52 1.66 -27.77
N PHE A 138 -2.30 1.10 -26.84
CA PHE A 138 -1.98 -0.20 -26.26
C PHE A 138 -2.33 -1.33 -27.24
N ALA A 139 -1.47 -2.34 -27.30
CA ALA A 139 -1.81 -3.58 -28.01
C ALA A 139 -3.01 -4.24 -27.32
N ALA A 140 -3.86 -4.92 -28.10
CA ALA A 140 -4.93 -5.74 -27.55
C ALA A 140 -4.34 -6.96 -26.84
N ILE A 141 -4.04 -6.82 -25.54
CA ILE A 141 -3.55 -7.91 -24.71
C ILE A 141 -4.77 -8.69 -24.19
N THR A 142 -4.92 -9.92 -24.65
CA THR A 142 -5.90 -10.86 -24.07
C THR A 142 -5.25 -11.56 -22.89
N ILE A 143 -5.81 -11.37 -21.70
CA ILE A 143 -5.38 -12.08 -20.49
C ILE A 143 -6.07 -13.45 -20.46
N ASN A 144 -5.30 -14.52 -20.29
CA ASN A 144 -5.82 -15.85 -19.98
C ASN A 144 -5.79 -16.07 -18.46
N PRO A 145 -6.92 -16.02 -17.75
CA PRO A 145 -6.96 -16.14 -16.28
C PRO A 145 -6.38 -17.46 -15.75
N GLU A 146 -6.45 -18.54 -16.53
CA GLU A 146 -6.06 -19.89 -16.12
C GLU A 146 -4.54 -20.04 -15.96
N THR A 147 -3.75 -19.25 -16.69
CA THR A 147 -2.28 -19.26 -16.58
C THR A 147 -1.75 -18.13 -15.70
N THR A 148 -2.65 -17.36 -15.08
CA THR A 148 -2.29 -16.07 -14.44
C THR A 148 -2.76 -15.92 -13.01
N LYS A 149 -3.44 -16.90 -12.42
CA LYS A 149 -3.64 -16.93 -10.97
C LYS A 149 -2.30 -16.63 -10.29
N LEU A 150 -2.30 -15.67 -9.38
CA LEU A 150 -1.23 -15.60 -8.39
C LEU A 150 -1.10 -17.02 -7.83
N PRO A 151 0.12 -17.58 -7.69
CA PRO A 151 0.27 -18.80 -6.90
C PRO A 151 -0.50 -18.57 -5.61
N GLU A 152 -1.25 -19.58 -5.16
CA GLU A 152 -1.80 -19.59 -3.81
C GLU A 152 -0.72 -18.99 -2.90
N PRO A 153 -0.99 -17.84 -2.26
CA PRO A 153 0.04 -17.11 -1.54
C PRO A 153 0.75 -18.11 -0.63
N GLU A 154 2.08 -18.10 -0.63
CA GLU A 154 2.84 -18.75 0.45
C GLU A 154 2.49 -18.00 1.75
N GLU A 155 1.31 -18.28 2.31
CA GLU A 155 0.76 -18.03 3.66
C GLU A 155 1.15 -16.74 4.43
N ALA A 156 1.80 -15.72 3.86
CA ALA A 156 2.48 -14.72 4.68
C ALA A 156 1.88 -13.30 4.64
N ASP A 157 1.44 -12.79 3.49
CA ASP A 157 1.30 -11.32 3.35
C ASP A 157 -0.14 -10.76 3.32
N ASP A 158 -1.16 -11.60 3.12
CA ASP A 158 -2.58 -11.19 3.23
C ASP A 158 -3.37 -12.03 4.27
N MET A 159 -2.68 -12.90 5.01
CA MET A 159 -3.36 -13.71 6.03
C MET A 159 -3.76 -12.85 7.23
N PRO A 160 -5.01 -12.99 7.71
CA PRO A 160 -5.40 -12.36 8.96
C PRO A 160 -4.44 -12.79 10.08
N ILE A 161 -3.83 -11.82 10.74
CA ILE A 161 -2.96 -12.03 11.88
C ILE A 161 -3.86 -12.18 13.11
N ASN A 162 -3.96 -13.40 13.63
CA ASN A 162 -4.59 -13.66 14.91
C ASN A 162 -3.56 -13.43 16.02
N PHE A 163 -3.89 -12.61 17.00
CA PHE A 163 -3.01 -12.38 18.14
C PHE A 163 -3.78 -12.12 19.43
N ARG A 164 -3.13 -12.37 20.57
CA ARG A 164 -3.68 -12.15 21.90
C ARG A 164 -2.78 -11.23 22.71
N SER A 165 -3.38 -10.25 23.39
CA SER A 165 -2.65 -9.45 24.40
C SER A 165 -2.32 -10.32 25.61
N THR A 166 -1.03 -10.41 25.94
CA THR A 166 -0.56 -11.09 27.16
C THR A 166 -0.88 -10.29 28.43
N THR A 167 -1.16 -8.99 28.30
CA THR A 167 -1.55 -8.12 29.43
C THR A 167 -3.04 -8.22 29.72
N GLY A 168 -3.86 -8.07 28.67
CA GLY A 168 -5.32 -8.00 28.80
C GLY A 168 -6.04 -9.34 28.66
N GLY A 169 -5.37 -10.36 28.14
CA GLY A 169 -6.00 -11.66 27.87
C GLY A 169 -7.09 -11.58 26.79
N VAL A 170 -6.95 -10.67 25.82
CA VAL A 170 -7.93 -10.41 24.76
C VAL A 170 -7.35 -10.81 23.42
N SER A 171 -8.14 -11.50 22.59
CA SER A 171 -7.76 -11.90 21.24
C SER A 171 -8.31 -10.95 20.18
N PHE A 172 -7.50 -10.74 19.14
CA PHE A 172 -7.75 -9.89 17.99
C PHE A 172 -7.48 -10.66 16.70
N THR A 173 -8.18 -10.26 15.64
CA THR A 173 -7.83 -10.62 14.28
C THR A 173 -7.64 -9.33 13.49
N MET A 174 -6.47 -9.19 12.88
CA MET A 174 -6.14 -8.04 12.04
C MET A 174 -5.89 -8.52 10.61
N VAL A 175 -6.57 -7.89 9.65
CA VAL A 175 -6.22 -7.99 8.24
C VAL A 175 -5.28 -6.81 7.94
N PRO A 176 -3.99 -7.07 7.62
CA PRO A 176 -3.00 -6.03 7.37
C PRO A 176 -3.50 -4.94 6.43
N GLY A 177 -3.39 -3.66 6.84
CA GLY A 177 -3.82 -2.53 6.02
C GLY A 177 -5.34 -2.40 5.83
N ILE A 178 -6.18 -3.26 6.39
CA ILE A 178 -7.64 -3.20 6.19
C ILE A 178 -8.39 -2.94 7.48
N CYS A 179 -8.39 -3.89 8.40
CA CYS A 179 -9.15 -3.78 9.63
C CYS A 179 -8.54 -4.60 10.78
N ILE A 180 -8.96 -4.24 11.99
CA ILE A 180 -8.70 -5.00 13.21
C ILE A 180 -10.03 -5.21 13.93
N THR A 181 -10.26 -6.44 14.39
CA THR A 181 -11.45 -6.83 15.14
C THR A 181 -11.02 -7.40 16.49
N ARG A 182 -11.69 -6.96 17.56
CA ARG A 182 -11.58 -7.58 18.87
C ARG A 182 -12.68 -8.62 19.05
N HIS A 183 -12.31 -9.81 19.50
CA HIS A 183 -13.26 -10.89 19.72
C HIS A 183 -14.00 -10.73 21.04
N TYR A 184 -15.31 -10.92 21.03
CA TYR A 184 -16.17 -10.78 22.23
C TYR A 184 -15.93 -11.86 23.27
N ASN A 185 -15.39 -13.02 22.86
CA ASN A 185 -14.95 -14.08 23.75
C ASN A 185 -13.99 -15.04 23.04
N GLU A 186 -13.46 -16.01 23.79
CA GLU A 186 -12.54 -17.03 23.27
C GLU A 186 -13.15 -17.90 22.16
N THR A 187 -14.45 -18.18 22.21
CA THR A 187 -15.13 -18.99 21.18
C THR A 187 -15.12 -18.28 19.83
N ALA A 188 -15.34 -16.97 19.82
CA ALA A 188 -15.28 -16.15 18.61
C ALA A 188 -13.87 -16.12 18.02
N ALA A 189 -12.87 -15.93 18.89
CA ALA A 189 -11.46 -15.97 18.52
C ALA A 189 -11.07 -17.34 17.97
N ALA A 190 -11.51 -18.42 18.62
CA ALA A 190 -11.28 -19.80 18.22
C ALA A 190 -11.85 -20.10 16.82
N ASN A 191 -13.11 -19.72 16.58
CA ASN A 191 -13.76 -19.93 15.29
C ASN A 191 -13.05 -19.14 14.19
N THR A 192 -12.73 -17.88 14.44
CA THR A 192 -12.02 -17.03 13.47
C THR A 192 -10.63 -17.59 13.17
N ASN A 193 -9.89 -18.03 14.20
CA ASN A 193 -8.59 -18.64 14.01
C ASN A 193 -8.66 -19.95 13.21
N TYR A 194 -9.68 -20.78 13.46
CA TYR A 194 -9.93 -21.99 12.67
C TYR A 194 -10.25 -21.67 11.21
N PHE A 195 -11.10 -20.67 10.94
CA PHE A 195 -11.37 -20.24 9.57
C PHE A 195 -10.14 -19.69 8.86
N ASN A 196 -9.28 -18.96 9.58
CA ASN A 196 -8.09 -18.33 9.01
C ASN A 196 -6.93 -19.30 8.79
N THR A 197 -6.82 -20.36 9.60
CA THR A 197 -5.62 -21.24 9.62
C THR A 197 -5.90 -22.71 9.38
N GLY A 198 -7.17 -23.14 9.42
CA GLY A 198 -7.59 -24.55 9.41
C GLY A 198 -7.22 -25.32 10.68
N LYS A 199 -6.59 -24.69 11.67
CA LYS A 199 -6.10 -25.36 12.89
C LYS A 199 -7.12 -25.29 14.00
N GLN A 200 -7.32 -26.41 14.69
CA GLN A 200 -8.20 -26.47 15.84
C GLN A 200 -7.63 -25.63 16.99
N TRP A 201 -8.48 -24.79 17.57
CA TRP A 201 -8.09 -23.92 18.67
C TRP A 201 -7.93 -24.73 19.98
N PRO A 202 -6.87 -24.47 20.78
CA PRO A 202 -6.43 -25.38 21.84
C PRO A 202 -7.20 -25.29 23.17
N GLY A 203 -8.16 -24.37 23.32
CA GLY A 203 -8.91 -24.20 24.57
C GLY A 203 -8.61 -22.89 25.30
N GLU A 204 -9.54 -22.44 26.15
CA GLU A 204 -9.46 -21.15 26.85
C GLU A 204 -8.26 -21.10 27.80
N ASN A 205 -7.96 -22.24 28.42
CA ASN A 205 -6.85 -22.42 29.34
C ASN A 205 -5.61 -23.01 28.66
N ALA A 206 -5.52 -22.96 27.33
CA ALA A 206 -4.36 -23.45 26.60
C ALA A 206 -3.10 -22.65 26.94
N ARG A 207 -1.96 -23.35 26.97
CA ARG A 207 -0.65 -22.72 27.12
C ARG A 207 -0.34 -21.87 25.90
N GLN A 208 0.48 -20.83 26.10
CA GLN A 208 0.95 -19.94 25.03
C GLN A 208 1.50 -20.71 23.82
N GLU A 209 2.36 -21.70 24.04
CA GLU A 209 2.95 -22.52 22.98
C GLU A 209 1.90 -23.23 22.12
N ASP A 210 0.80 -23.68 22.74
CA ASP A 210 -0.27 -24.40 22.05
C ASP A 210 -1.13 -23.44 21.22
N ARG A 211 -1.31 -22.20 21.68
CA ARG A 211 -1.97 -21.11 20.93
C ARG A 211 -1.14 -20.63 19.74
N GLU A 212 0.17 -20.49 19.91
CA GLU A 212 1.09 -20.12 18.83
C GLU A 212 1.13 -21.18 17.73
N LYS A 213 1.13 -22.47 18.09
CA LYS A 213 1.00 -23.58 17.13
C LYS A 213 -0.29 -23.51 16.31
N ALA A 214 -1.37 -23.06 16.95
CA ALA A 214 -2.67 -22.82 16.31
C ALA A 214 -2.71 -21.50 15.49
N GLY A 215 -1.63 -20.72 15.44
CA GLY A 215 -1.56 -19.49 14.64
C GLY A 215 -1.97 -18.21 15.37
N GLU A 216 -2.22 -18.26 16.68
CA GLU A 216 -2.50 -17.08 17.49
C GLU A 216 -1.22 -16.57 18.17
N ARG A 217 -0.67 -15.46 17.68
CA ARG A 217 0.54 -14.83 18.24
C ARG A 217 0.25 -14.28 19.63
N GLN A 218 1.14 -14.49 20.60
CA GLN A 218 1.00 -13.90 21.92
C GLN A 218 1.87 -12.66 22.02
N LEU A 219 1.26 -11.49 22.16
CA LEU A 219 1.96 -10.20 22.08
C LEU A 219 1.75 -9.39 23.36
N THR A 220 2.82 -8.74 23.82
CA THR A 220 2.71 -7.67 24.82
C THR A 220 2.05 -6.44 24.20
N ASP A 221 1.55 -5.52 25.01
CA ASP A 221 0.93 -4.29 24.48
C ASP A 221 1.92 -3.49 23.60
N ALA A 222 3.21 -3.44 23.99
CA ALA A 222 4.25 -2.84 23.16
C ALA A 222 4.39 -3.55 21.80
N GLY A 223 4.35 -4.89 21.77
CA GLY A 223 4.36 -5.66 20.54
C GLY A 223 3.14 -5.40 19.65
N ILE A 224 1.96 -5.24 20.26
CA ILE A 224 0.73 -4.90 19.53
C ILE A 224 0.84 -3.51 18.91
N LEU A 225 1.28 -2.50 19.67
CA LEU A 225 1.44 -1.14 19.15
C LEU A 225 2.44 -1.09 17.98
N MET A 226 3.54 -1.84 18.06
CA MET A 226 4.49 -1.96 16.94
C MET A 226 3.84 -2.60 15.72
N LEU A 227 3.08 -3.68 15.90
CA LEU A 227 2.34 -4.35 14.83
C LEU A 227 1.36 -3.39 14.13
N LEU A 228 0.55 -2.66 14.91
CA LEU A 228 -0.42 -1.70 14.39
C LEU A 228 0.24 -0.59 13.56
N LYS A 229 1.38 -0.07 14.04
CA LYS A 229 2.14 0.97 13.32
C LYS A 229 2.63 0.46 11.97
N GLN A 230 3.11 -0.79 11.93
CA GLN A 230 3.63 -1.41 10.71
C GLN A 230 2.55 -1.58 9.64
N TYR A 231 1.30 -1.87 10.05
CA TYR A 231 0.22 -2.25 9.13
C TYR A 231 -0.83 -1.15 8.91
N GLY A 232 -0.48 0.12 9.12
CA GLY A 232 -1.33 1.26 8.74
C GLY A 232 -2.46 1.56 9.70
N PHE A 233 -2.27 1.29 11.00
CA PHE A 233 -3.16 1.67 12.09
C PHE A 233 -2.47 2.69 13.01
N ALA A 234 -1.91 3.75 12.44
CA ALA A 234 -1.18 4.78 13.20
C ALA A 234 -2.07 5.48 14.23
N TRP A 235 -3.39 5.53 13.99
CA TRP A 235 -4.37 6.02 14.95
C TRP A 235 -4.38 5.20 16.24
N ALA A 236 -4.26 3.87 16.14
CA ALA A 236 -4.32 2.93 17.25
C ALA A 236 -2.94 2.65 17.87
N SER A 237 -1.86 2.76 17.10
CA SER A 237 -0.51 2.41 17.55
C SER A 237 0.07 3.35 18.63
N ARG A 238 -0.65 4.39 19.02
CA ARG A 238 -0.22 5.39 20.00
C ARG A 238 -0.63 5.05 21.42
N ASP A 239 -1.73 4.31 21.56
CA ASP A 239 -2.34 3.99 22.85
C ASP A 239 -3.18 2.72 22.70
N ILE A 240 -2.87 1.72 23.52
CA ILE A 240 -3.54 0.43 23.50
C ILE A 240 -5.04 0.56 23.82
N ALA A 241 -5.43 1.61 24.55
CA ALA A 241 -6.83 1.91 24.87
C ALA A 241 -7.66 2.30 23.64
N ARG A 242 -7.01 2.57 22.50
CA ARG A 242 -7.69 2.85 21.22
C ARG A 242 -8.06 1.60 20.44
N LEU A 243 -7.60 0.41 20.85
CA LEU A 243 -8.03 -0.83 20.20
C LEU A 243 -9.57 -0.99 20.24
N PRO A 244 -10.16 -1.70 19.26
CA PRO A 244 -11.59 -1.96 19.24
C PRO A 244 -12.09 -2.56 20.55
N MET A 245 -13.34 -2.25 20.89
CA MET A 245 -14.10 -2.89 21.96
C MET A 245 -14.62 -4.27 21.54
N ASP A 246 -15.20 -5.03 22.48
CA ASP A 246 -15.69 -6.38 22.22
C ASP A 246 -16.67 -6.41 21.04
N GLY A 247 -16.32 -7.18 20.00
CA GLY A 247 -17.11 -7.32 18.78
C GLY A 247 -17.01 -6.15 17.80
N GLU A 248 -16.20 -5.13 18.10
CA GLU A 248 -15.98 -3.99 17.23
C GLU A 248 -14.89 -4.28 16.19
N THR A 249 -15.10 -3.74 15.00
CA THR A 249 -14.11 -3.71 13.91
C THR A 249 -13.75 -2.26 13.60
N LEU A 250 -12.47 -1.94 13.65
CA LEU A 250 -11.93 -0.64 13.26
C LEU A 250 -11.02 -0.78 12.05
N TYR A 251 -10.93 0.26 11.23
CA TYR A 251 -10.29 0.22 9.93
C TYR A 251 -8.93 0.92 9.91
N ALA A 252 -8.10 0.57 8.94
CA ALA A 252 -6.80 1.21 8.72
C ALA A 252 -6.96 2.70 8.36
N ASP A 253 -5.89 3.47 8.59
CA ASP A 253 -5.90 4.94 8.49
C ASP A 253 -6.46 5.42 7.15
N HIS A 254 -5.99 4.83 6.04
CA HIS A 254 -6.38 5.26 4.71
C HIS A 254 -7.87 4.99 4.40
N ILE A 255 -8.45 3.93 4.97
CA ILE A 255 -9.89 3.62 4.80
C ILE A 255 -10.73 4.62 5.59
N LEU A 256 -10.31 4.96 6.82
CA LEU A 256 -10.97 5.97 7.63
C LEU A 256 -10.93 7.34 6.95
N GLN A 257 -9.76 7.74 6.42
CA GLN A 257 -9.59 8.99 5.67
C GLN A 257 -10.47 9.04 4.40
N GLN A 258 -10.52 7.96 3.62
CA GLN A 258 -11.41 7.87 2.44
C GLN A 258 -12.89 7.99 2.80
N ARG A 259 -13.28 7.66 4.03
CA ARG A 259 -14.63 7.80 4.57
C ARG A 259 -14.89 9.16 5.24
N GLY A 260 -13.94 10.09 5.16
CA GLY A 260 -14.06 11.42 5.78
C GLY A 260 -13.97 11.39 7.30
N VAL A 261 -13.41 10.33 7.90
CA VAL A 261 -13.14 10.28 9.34
C VAL A 261 -11.82 10.98 9.59
N GLU A 262 -11.87 12.07 10.36
CA GLU A 262 -10.65 12.75 10.82
C GLU A 262 -9.89 11.86 11.80
N ILE A 263 -8.65 11.55 11.45
CA ILE A 263 -7.73 10.84 12.33
C ILE A 263 -6.90 11.89 13.06
N ALA A 264 -7.12 12.06 14.36
CA ALA A 264 -6.34 12.99 15.17
C ALA A 264 -4.84 12.64 15.08
N SER A 265 -4.08 13.53 14.43
CA SER A 265 -2.63 13.46 14.25
C SER A 265 -1.86 13.62 15.55
#